data_AF-A0A8T3ZHY7-F1
#
_entry.id   AF-A0A8T3ZHY7-F1
#
_cell.length_a   1.000
_cell.length_b   1.000
_cell.length_c   1.000
_cell.angle_alpha   90.00
_cell.angle_beta   90.00
_cell.angle_gamma   90.00
#
_symmetry.space_group_name_H-M   'P 1'
#
loop_
_entity.id
_entity.type
_entity.pdbx_description
1 polymer ?
#
loop_
_entity_poly.entity_id
_entity_poly.type
_entity_poly.pdbx_seq_one_letter_code
_entity_poly.pdbx_strand_id
1 'polypeptide(L)'
;MAIDAESAEKIYRELYRTLGRAIGFQMARNIVNMGEDGFNRQDPEGSLSQLAKALSAAFGKTTANIMLSTSVKSCFKDEESEKVRQELISMKLLQGDRK
;
A
#
# COMPACT_ATOMS: atom_id res chain seq x y z
N MET A 1 -15.32 -5.55 6.93
CA MET A 1 -15.17 -4.15 7.38
C MET A 1 -14.36 -3.44 6.31
N ALA A 2 -14.56 -2.14 6.15
CA ALA A 2 -13.76 -1.33 5.24
C ALA A 2 -12.50 -0.89 5.98
N ILE A 3 -11.37 -0.79 5.28
CA ILE A 3 -10.11 -0.33 5.88
C ILE A 3 -10.29 1.11 6.35
N ASP A 4 -9.87 1.39 7.59
CA ASP A 4 -9.95 2.74 8.12
C ASP A 4 -8.84 3.64 7.54
N ALA A 5 -9.07 4.94 7.58
CA ALA A 5 -8.15 5.92 6.99
C ALA A 5 -6.78 5.95 7.67
N GLU A 6 -6.69 5.64 8.97
CA GLU A 6 -5.42 5.62 9.69
C GLU A 6 -4.56 4.43 9.25
N SER A 7 -5.17 3.25 9.17
CA SER A 7 -4.51 2.04 8.69
C SER A 7 -4.05 2.19 7.23
N ALA A 8 -4.91 2.73 6.37
CA ALA A 8 -4.56 2.99 4.98
C ALA A 8 -3.42 4.01 4.83
N GLU A 9 -3.43 5.08 5.62
CA GLU A 9 -2.35 6.09 5.61
C GLU A 9 -1.02 5.51 6.10
N LYS A 10 -1.04 4.65 7.14
CA LYS A 10 0.16 3.96 7.63
C LYS A 10 0.83 3.16 6.52
N ILE A 11 0.07 2.32 5.81
CA ILE A 11 0.57 1.53 4.68
C ILE A 11 1.16 2.43 3.60
N TYR A 12 0.43 3.48 3.22
CA TYR A 12 0.84 4.41 2.18
C TYR A 12 2.17 5.09 2.53
N ARG A 13 2.29 5.62 3.76
CA ARG A 13 3.50 6.30 4.24
C ARG A 13 4.69 5.34 4.35
N GLU A 14 4.45 4.11 4.79
CA GLU A 14 5.52 3.11 4.91
C GLU A 14 6.07 2.70 3.54
N LEU A 15 5.19 2.52 2.55
CA LEU A 15 5.61 2.26 1.16
C LEU A 15 6.44 3.40 0.59
N TYR A 16 6.00 4.64 0.78
CA TYR A 16 6.77 5.81 0.34
C TYR A 16 8.15 5.86 1.00
N ARG A 17 8.23 5.62 2.32
CA ARG A 17 9.52 5.60 3.04
C ARG A 17 10.42 4.48 2.55
N THR A 18 9.86 3.28 2.37
CA THR A 18 10.61 2.11 1.89
C THR A 18 11.18 2.36 0.50
N LEU A 19 10.35 2.85 -0.43
CA LEU A 19 10.80 3.23 -1.77
C LEU A 19 11.81 4.38 -1.73
N GLY A 20 11.56 5.41 -0.91
CA GLY A 20 12.45 6.55 -0.77
C GLY A 20 13.85 6.18 -0.29
N ARG A 21 13.94 5.20 0.62
CA ARG A 21 15.22 4.64 1.08
C ARG A 21 15.91 3.77 0.02
N ALA A 22 15.15 3.05 -0.79
CA ALA A 22 15.70 2.12 -1.78
C ALA A 22 16.17 2.81 -3.08
N ILE A 23 15.37 3.75 -3.60
CA ILE A 23 15.57 4.34 -4.94
C ILE A 23 15.58 5.87 -4.93
N GLY A 24 15.59 6.48 -3.75
CA GLY A 24 15.57 7.93 -3.56
C GLY A 24 14.15 8.52 -3.50
N PHE A 25 13.95 9.51 -2.62
CA PHE A 25 12.64 10.11 -2.34
C PHE A 25 12.00 10.82 -3.55
N GLN A 26 12.81 11.34 -4.47
CA GLN A 26 12.29 11.96 -5.70
C GLN A 26 11.68 10.91 -6.64
N MET A 27 12.33 9.76 -6.80
CA MET A 27 11.79 8.64 -7.59
C MET A 27 10.57 8.02 -6.90
N ALA A 28 10.63 7.83 -5.59
CA ALA A 28 9.46 7.40 -4.82
C ALA A 28 8.29 8.38 -5.01
N ARG A 29 8.51 9.69 -4.93
CA ARG A 29 7.45 10.68 -5.15
C ARG A 29 6.83 10.56 -6.54
N ASN A 30 7.63 10.33 -7.58
CA ASN A 30 7.13 10.16 -8.95
C ASN A 30 6.31 8.86 -9.13
N ILE A 31 6.60 7.81 -8.37
CA ILE A 31 5.86 6.55 -8.43
C ILE A 31 4.59 6.62 -7.59
N VAL A 32 4.71 7.03 -6.33
CA VAL A 32 3.61 6.99 -5.36
C VAL A 32 2.67 8.20 -5.50
N ASN A 33 3.08 9.23 -6.27
CA ASN A 33 2.42 10.52 -6.40
C ASN A 33 2.16 11.20 -5.04
N MET A 34 3.15 11.14 -4.14
CA MET A 34 3.04 11.73 -2.81
C MET A 34 3.31 13.24 -2.88
N GLY A 35 2.26 14.00 -3.23
CA GLY A 35 2.19 15.47 -3.20
C GLY A 35 1.16 15.98 -2.19
N GLU A 36 0.72 17.24 -2.30
CA GLU A 36 -0.25 17.87 -1.38
C GLU A 36 -1.57 17.08 -1.25
N ASP A 37 -1.98 16.33 -2.29
CA ASP A 37 -3.21 15.53 -2.33
C ASP A 37 -2.97 14.00 -2.34
N GLY A 38 -1.77 13.52 -1.98
CA GLY A 38 -1.36 12.14 -2.29
C GLY A 38 -2.21 11.02 -1.66
N PHE A 39 -2.71 11.22 -0.44
CA PHE A 39 -3.59 10.27 0.26
C PHE A 39 -4.90 10.97 0.64
N ASN A 40 -6.02 10.51 0.07
CA ASN A 40 -7.34 11.02 0.41
C ASN A 40 -7.92 10.27 1.61
N ARG A 41 -7.93 10.91 2.79
CA ARG A 41 -8.51 10.34 4.02
C ARG A 41 -10.02 10.08 3.93
N GLN A 42 -10.75 10.75 3.04
CA GLN A 42 -12.18 10.53 2.81
C GLN A 42 -12.43 9.33 1.89
N ASP A 43 -11.42 8.89 1.13
CA ASP A 43 -11.45 7.73 0.25
C ASP A 43 -10.14 6.91 0.39
N PRO A 44 -9.96 6.22 1.54
CA PRO A 44 -8.74 5.46 1.81
C PRO A 44 -8.58 4.26 0.86
N GLU A 45 -9.69 3.62 0.48
CA GLU A 45 -9.69 2.51 -0.48
C GLU A 45 -9.25 2.96 -1.87
N GLY A 46 -9.80 4.07 -2.37
CA GLY A 46 -9.39 4.67 -3.63
C GLY A 46 -7.92 5.07 -3.63
N SER A 47 -7.44 5.64 -2.52
CA SER A 47 -6.03 6.02 -2.36
C SER A 47 -5.09 4.80 -2.42
N LEU A 48 -5.44 3.70 -1.73
CA LEU A 48 -4.68 2.45 -1.79
C LEU A 48 -4.78 1.76 -3.15
N SER A 49 -5.92 1.88 -3.84
CA SER A 49 -6.08 1.36 -5.19
C SER A 49 -5.18 2.08 -6.19
N GLN A 50 -5.11 3.41 -6.11
CA GLN A 50 -4.21 4.21 -6.94
C GLN A 50 -2.74 3.89 -6.65
N LEU A 51 -2.38 3.75 -5.37
CA LEU A 51 -1.06 3.29 -4.94
C LEU A 51 -0.71 1.92 -5.55
N ALA A 52 -1.58 0.92 -5.41
CA ALA A 52 -1.35 -0.43 -5.93
C ALA A 52 -1.19 -0.45 -7.45
N LYS A 53 -1.96 0.37 -8.17
CA LYS A 53 -1.83 0.55 -9.62
C LYS A 53 -0.49 1.19 -9.99
N ALA A 54 -0.07 2.23 -9.28
CA ALA A 54 1.19 2.91 -9.55
C ALA A 54 2.40 1.99 -9.29
N LEU A 55 2.39 1.25 -8.19
CA LEU A 55 3.39 0.21 -7.92
C LEU A 55 3.40 -0.88 -8.99
N SER A 56 2.22 -1.32 -9.43
CA SER A 56 2.10 -2.35 -10.48
C SER A 56 2.63 -1.86 -11.82
N ALA A 57 2.42 -0.58 -12.15
CA ALA A 57 2.95 0.03 -13.37
C ALA A 57 4.48 0.18 -13.32
N ALA A 58 5.03 0.56 -12.17
CA ALA A 58 6.47 0.77 -12.00
C ALA A 58 7.28 -0.54 -11.87
N PHE A 59 6.73 -1.55 -11.20
CA PHE A 59 7.49 -2.75 -10.78
C PHE A 59 6.85 -4.09 -11.20
N GLY A 60 5.68 -4.06 -11.83
CA GLY A 60 4.89 -5.25 -12.14
C GLY A 60 4.01 -5.71 -10.97
N LYS A 61 2.91 -6.41 -11.31
CA LYS A 61 1.87 -6.85 -10.36
C LYS A 61 2.40 -7.70 -9.21
N THR A 62 3.31 -8.63 -9.50
CA THR A 62 3.89 -9.53 -8.47
C THR A 62 4.69 -8.73 -7.45
N THR A 63 5.54 -7.82 -7.90
CA THR A 63 6.36 -6.98 -7.03
C THR A 63 5.49 -6.03 -6.21
N ALA A 64 4.46 -5.42 -6.82
CA ALA A 64 3.52 -4.56 -6.11
C ALA A 64 2.78 -5.30 -4.98
N ASN A 65 2.35 -6.55 -5.25
CA ASN A 65 1.71 -7.41 -4.25
C ASN A 65 2.67 -7.70 -3.07
N ILE A 66 3.93 -8.03 -3.36
CA ILE A 66 4.95 -8.27 -2.33
C ILE A 66 5.20 -7.00 -1.51
N MET A 67 5.36 -5.85 -2.16
CA MET A 67 5.58 -4.57 -1.49
C MET A 67 4.43 -4.23 -0.55
N LEU A 68 3.18 -4.26 -1.03
CA LEU A 68 2.00 -3.99 -0.19
C LEU A 68 1.88 -4.98 0.98
N SER A 69 2.05 -6.28 0.73
CA SER A 69 1.98 -7.32 1.76
C SER A 69 3.06 -7.13 2.83
N THR A 70 4.28 -6.78 2.42
CA THR A 70 5.40 -6.51 3.33
C THR A 70 5.16 -5.25 4.15
N SER A 71 4.62 -4.19 3.54
CA SER A 71 4.31 -2.95 4.25
C SER A 71 3.20 -3.14 5.29
N VAL A 72 2.19 -3.96 5.02
CA VAL A 72 1.19 -4.34 6.04
C VAL A 72 1.86 -5.02 7.22
N LYS A 73 2.72 -6.03 6.98
CA LYS A 73 3.46 -6.72 8.05
C LYS A 73 4.40 -5.80 8.82
N SER A 74 4.90 -4.74 8.19
CA SER A 74 5.76 -3.75 8.85
C SER A 74 4.97 -2.71 9.65
N CYS A 75 3.72 -2.42 9.27
CA CYS A 75 2.88 -1.40 9.91
C CYS A 75 2.09 -1.93 11.11
N PHE A 76 1.71 -3.21 11.08
CA PHE A 76 0.77 -3.80 12.01
C PHE A 76 1.33 -5.05 12.66
N LYS A 77 0.91 -5.34 13.88
CA LYS A 77 1.32 -6.55 14.61
C LYS A 77 0.35 -7.70 14.33
N ASP A 78 0.88 -8.92 14.24
CA ASP A 78 0.20 -10.21 14.22
C ASP A 78 -1.28 -10.18 13.76
N GLU A 79 -2.23 -10.13 14.69
CA GLU A 79 -3.67 -10.19 14.38
C GLU A 79 -4.19 -9.00 13.56
N GLU A 80 -3.67 -7.80 13.80
CA GLU A 80 -4.05 -6.60 13.06
C GLU A 80 -3.50 -6.64 11.63
N SER A 81 -2.28 -7.14 11.45
CA SER A 81 -1.69 -7.36 10.13
C SER A 81 -2.53 -8.31 9.29
N GLU A 82 -3.04 -9.40 9.88
CA GLU A 82 -3.85 -10.36 9.12
C GLU A 82 -5.23 -9.78 8.76
N LYS A 83 -5.87 -9.03 9.67
CA LYS A 83 -7.14 -8.34 9.38
C LYS A 83 -6.99 -7.37 8.21
N VAL A 84 -6.01 -6.48 8.28
CA VAL A 84 -5.72 -5.51 7.22
C VAL A 84 -5.41 -6.22 5.91
N ARG A 85 -4.61 -7.28 5.96
CA ARG A 85 -4.28 -8.08 4.78
C ARG A 85 -5.53 -8.70 4.13
N GLN A 86 -6.44 -9.27 4.92
CA GLN A 86 -7.69 -9.84 4.40
C GLN A 86 -8.58 -8.78 3.76
N GLU A 87 -8.64 -7.58 4.33
CA GLU A 87 -9.34 -6.45 3.72
C GLU A 87 -8.75 -6.07 2.36
N LEU A 88 -7.43 -5.94 2.26
CA LEU A 88 -6.77 -5.65 0.97
C LEU A 88 -6.97 -6.76 -0.07
N ILE A 89 -7.06 -8.03 0.35
CA ILE A 89 -7.43 -9.14 -0.55
C ILE A 89 -8.88 -8.99 -1.03
N SER A 90 -9.82 -8.64 -0.14
CA SER A 90 -11.22 -8.42 -0.50
C SER A 90 -11.39 -7.27 -1.51
N MET A 91 -10.52 -6.25 -1.41
CA MET A 91 -10.44 -5.11 -2.34
C MET A 91 -9.69 -5.44 -3.64
N LYS A 92 -9.19 -6.68 -3.79
CA LYS A 92 -8.38 -7.15 -4.94
C LYS A 92 -7.07 -6.38 -5.11
N LEU A 93 -6.54 -5.78 -4.04
CA LEU A 93 -5.26 -5.06 -4.02
C LEU A 93 -4.10 -5.99 -3.72
N LEU A 94 -4.35 -7.04 -2.92
CA LEU A 94 -3.43 -8.16 -2.71
C LEU A 94 -3.99 -9.42 -3.38
N GLN A 95 -3.09 -10.31 -3.80
CA GLN A 95 -3.49 -11.68 -4.11
C GLN A 95 -3.47 -12.49 -2.80
N GLY A 96 -4.54 -13.23 -2.52
CA GLY A 96 -4.53 -14.22 -1.45
C GLY A 96 -3.50 -15.31 -1.72
N ASP A 97 -3.04 -15.98 -0.67
CA ASP A 97 -2.18 -17.16 -0.85
C ASP A 97 -2.96 -18.18 -1.70
N ARG A 98 -2.39 -18.56 -2.85
CA ARG A 98 -2.87 -19.74 -3.56
C ARG A 98 -2.54 -20.93 -2.67
N LYS A 99 -3.56 -21.52 -2.05
CA LYS A 99 -3.48 -22.88 -1.53
C LYS A 99 -3.17 -23.85 -2.66
#